data_AF-A0AAE0CS99-F1
#
_entry.id   AF-A0AAE0CS99-F1
#
_cell.length_a   1.000
_cell.length_b   1.000
_cell.length_c   1.000
_cell.angle_alpha   90.00
_cell.angle_beta   90.00
_cell.angle_gamma   90.00
#
_symmetry.space_group_name_H-M   'P 1'
#
loop_
_entity.id
_entity.type
_entity.pdbx_description
1 polymer ?
#
loop_
_entity_poly.entity_id
_entity_poly.type
_entity_poly.pdbx_seq_one_letter_code
_entity_poly.pdbx_strand_id
1 'polypeptide(L)'
;MGTQGETDQKTLAPDKVAEQLRRQKEIDDWLPITSSRNAKWWYAAFHNVTAMVGAGVLSLPYAMAQLGWGPGVVILILSWLITLYTLWQMVEMHEMVPGKRFDRYHELGQHAFGEKLGLYIVVPQQLIVEIGVDIVYMVTGGKSLQKVHYLLYAMPVFDMIETVLVTKLHFKPTTLLRFVTRNLYVAFTMFVAISFPFFGGLLGFFGGFAFAPTTYFLPCIMWLAVYKPKKFSLSWFANWICIILGLLLMILAPIGALRSIILQAKDYKFYS
;
A
#
# COMPACT_ATOMS: atom_id res chain seq x y z
N MET A 1 19.15 -2.00 31.90
CA MET A 1 20.47 -1.57 31.37
C MET A 1 20.32 -1.40 29.87
N GLY A 2 20.36 -0.22 29.24
CA GLY A 2 20.69 1.11 29.73
C GLY A 2 19.72 2.17 29.19
N THR A 3 19.38 3.08 30.09
CA THR A 3 18.72 4.38 29.94
C THR A 3 19.67 5.38 29.26
N GLN A 4 20.10 5.12 28.02
CA GLN A 4 21.02 6.05 27.34
C GLN A 4 20.37 7.34 26.82
N GLY A 5 19.02 7.44 26.77
CA GLY A 5 18.34 8.71 26.45
C GLY A 5 18.11 9.63 27.67
N GLU A 6 17.87 9.07 28.86
CA GLU A 6 17.57 9.85 30.07
C GLU A 6 18.83 10.37 30.79
N THR A 7 19.98 9.75 30.56
CA THR A 7 21.21 10.10 31.32
C THR A 7 21.93 11.31 30.72
N ASP A 8 21.79 11.56 29.41
CA ASP A 8 22.38 12.75 28.77
C ASP A 8 21.54 14.03 28.98
N GLN A 9 20.23 13.90 29.21
CA GLN A 9 19.34 15.06 29.38
C GLN A 9 19.52 15.77 30.74
N LYS A 10 20.13 15.12 31.74
CA LYS A 10 20.30 15.67 33.09
C LYS A 10 21.52 16.58 33.28
N THR A 11 22.30 16.85 32.23
CA THR A 11 23.54 17.63 32.32
C THR A 11 23.64 18.78 31.30
N LEU A 12 22.52 19.22 30.70
CA LEU A 12 22.49 20.41 29.84
C LEU A 12 21.97 21.63 30.59
N ALA A 13 22.65 22.76 30.39
CA ALA A 13 22.18 24.06 30.86
C ALA A 13 20.79 24.37 30.23
N PRO A 14 19.89 25.05 30.98
CA PRO A 14 18.48 25.23 30.59
C PRO A 14 18.28 25.99 29.28
N ASP A 15 19.23 26.84 28.91
CA ASP A 15 19.32 27.54 27.62
C ASP A 15 19.49 26.56 26.44
N LYS A 16 20.37 25.56 26.58
CA LYS A 16 20.61 24.54 25.53
C LYS A 16 19.41 23.62 25.35
N VAL A 17 18.70 23.29 26.42
CA VAL A 17 17.45 22.50 26.34
C VAL A 17 16.37 23.28 25.58
N ALA A 18 16.22 24.57 25.88
CA ALA A 18 15.28 25.43 25.17
C ALA A 18 15.63 25.56 23.68
N GLU A 19 16.92 25.69 23.34
CA GLU A 19 17.38 25.74 21.95
C GLU A 19 17.11 24.42 21.20
N GLN A 20 17.40 23.27 21.82
CA GLN A 20 17.09 21.95 21.25
C GLN A 20 15.59 21.76 21.01
N LEU A 21 14.74 22.18 21.95
CA LEU A 21 13.28 22.10 21.79
C LEU A 21 12.78 23.01 20.64
N ARG A 22 13.35 24.22 20.51
CA ARG A 22 13.01 25.13 19.39
C ARG A 22 13.42 24.52 18.06
N ARG A 23 14.63 23.99 17.97
CA ARG A 23 15.13 23.33 16.75
C ARG A 23 14.30 22.09 16.39
N GLN A 24 13.92 21.28 17.38
CA GLN A 24 13.05 20.14 17.14
C GLN A 24 11.68 20.58 16.60
N LYS A 25 11.09 21.62 17.18
CA LYS A 25 9.83 22.20 16.71
C LYS A 25 9.94 22.74 15.28
N GLU A 26 11.02 23.43 14.95
CA GLU A 26 11.28 23.93 13.60
C GLU A 26 11.38 22.80 12.57
N ILE A 27 12.03 21.68 12.94
CA ILE A 27 12.11 20.48 12.09
C ILE A 27 10.72 19.84 11.92
N ASP A 28 9.97 19.69 13.01
CA ASP A 28 8.63 19.09 12.98
C ASP A 28 7.65 19.94 12.16
N ASP A 29 7.75 21.27 12.23
CA ASP A 29 6.94 22.21 11.45
C ASP A 29 7.35 22.23 9.95
N TRP A 30 8.59 21.89 9.61
CA TRP A 30 9.06 21.78 8.23
C TRP A 30 8.66 20.47 7.55
N LEU A 31 8.46 19.40 8.32
CA LEU A 31 8.13 18.08 7.77
C LEU A 31 6.68 18.03 7.25
N PRO A 32 6.38 17.20 6.22
CA PRO A 32 5.05 17.16 5.61
C PRO A 32 3.92 16.77 6.59
N ILE A 33 4.26 15.98 7.62
CA ILE A 33 3.34 15.60 8.69
C ILE A 33 3.63 16.53 9.88
N THR A 34 2.78 17.55 10.03
CA THR A 34 2.89 18.56 11.10
C THR A 34 1.96 18.23 12.28
N SER A 35 2.26 18.79 13.45
CA SER A 35 1.46 18.62 14.68
C SER A 35 0.18 19.48 14.73
N SER A 36 -0.16 20.16 13.64
CA SER A 36 -1.30 21.11 13.56
C SER A 36 -2.66 20.42 13.77
N ARG A 37 -3.52 21.02 14.60
CA ARG A 37 -4.88 20.52 14.92
C ARG A 37 -6.00 21.18 14.12
N ASN A 38 -5.68 21.89 13.04
CA ASN A 38 -6.67 22.65 12.26
C ASN A 38 -7.50 21.78 11.30
N ALA A 39 -7.18 20.48 11.18
CA ALA A 39 -7.89 19.56 10.31
C ALA A 39 -9.29 19.21 10.86
N LYS A 40 -10.30 19.35 10.00
CA LYS A 40 -11.69 18.96 10.26
C LYS A 40 -11.92 17.48 9.91
N TRP A 41 -12.96 16.87 10.48
CA TRP A 41 -13.22 15.42 10.35
C TRP A 41 -13.37 14.94 8.90
N TRP A 42 -13.91 15.77 8.01
CA TRP A 42 -14.10 15.40 6.60
C TRP A 42 -12.79 15.39 5.80
N TYR A 43 -11.78 16.17 6.19
CA TYR A 43 -10.45 16.06 5.58
C TYR A 43 -9.83 14.70 5.92
N ALA A 44 -9.93 14.27 7.18
CA ALA A 44 -9.49 12.94 7.59
C ALA A 44 -10.26 11.83 6.86
N ALA A 45 -11.58 11.98 6.70
CA ALA A 45 -12.39 11.03 5.93
C ALA A 45 -11.94 10.95 4.46
N PHE A 46 -11.71 12.09 3.81
CA PHE A 46 -11.26 12.13 2.42
C PHE A 46 -9.87 11.49 2.26
N HIS A 47 -8.91 11.84 3.11
CA HIS A 47 -7.58 11.23 3.10
C HIS A 47 -7.62 9.72 3.33
N ASN A 48 -8.46 9.24 4.25
CA ASN A 48 -8.64 7.81 4.48
C ASN A 48 -9.24 7.11 3.27
N VAL A 49 -10.27 7.69 2.64
CA VAL A 49 -10.88 7.12 1.44
C VAL A 49 -9.87 7.09 0.28
N THR A 50 -9.14 8.17 0.03
CA THR A 50 -8.11 8.20 -1.02
C THR A 50 -6.97 7.22 -0.76
N ALA A 51 -6.57 7.03 0.50
CA ALA A 51 -5.52 6.08 0.87
C ALA A 51 -5.97 4.61 0.73
N MET A 52 -7.24 4.31 1.03
CA MET A 52 -7.77 2.94 1.01
C MET A 52 -8.32 2.52 -0.37
N VAL A 53 -8.96 3.44 -1.10
CA VAL A 53 -9.57 3.15 -2.40
C VAL A 53 -8.51 3.28 -3.50
N GLY A 54 -7.93 2.14 -3.88
CA GLY A 54 -7.01 2.10 -5.02
C GLY A 54 -6.84 0.73 -5.63
N ALA A 55 -5.63 0.40 -6.06
CA ALA A 55 -5.34 -0.80 -6.86
C ALA A 55 -5.85 -2.12 -6.22
N GLY A 56 -5.85 -2.20 -4.88
CA GLY A 56 -6.37 -3.37 -4.15
C GLY A 56 -7.86 -3.64 -4.37
N VAL A 57 -8.69 -2.59 -4.45
CA VAL A 57 -10.15 -2.69 -4.66
C VAL A 57 -10.48 -3.29 -6.03
N LEU A 58 -9.63 -3.06 -7.04
CA LEU A 58 -9.82 -3.59 -8.40
C LEU A 58 -9.70 -5.12 -8.45
N SER A 59 -9.10 -5.75 -7.42
CA SER A 59 -8.99 -7.20 -7.32
C SER A 59 -10.19 -7.87 -6.64
N LEU A 60 -11.08 -7.09 -5.99
CA LEU A 60 -12.24 -7.60 -5.26
C LEU A 60 -13.22 -8.38 -6.15
N PRO A 61 -13.59 -7.93 -7.37
CA PRO A 61 -14.49 -8.71 -8.22
C PRO A 61 -13.92 -10.08 -8.57
N TYR A 62 -12.61 -10.16 -8.80
CA TYR A 62 -11.92 -11.43 -9.05
C TYR A 62 -11.94 -12.34 -7.82
N ALA A 63 -11.66 -11.79 -6.63
CA ALA A 63 -11.73 -12.55 -5.37
C ALA A 63 -13.15 -13.08 -5.09
N MET A 64 -14.17 -12.25 -5.31
CA MET A 64 -15.59 -12.64 -5.17
C MET A 64 -16.00 -13.70 -6.19
N ALA A 65 -15.48 -13.66 -7.42
CA ALA A 65 -15.74 -14.67 -8.44
C ALA A 65 -15.12 -16.04 -8.09
N GLN A 66 -13.96 -16.05 -7.40
CA GLN A 66 -13.29 -17.29 -6.99
C GLN A 66 -13.87 -17.89 -5.70
N LEU A 67 -14.21 -17.07 -4.72
CA LEU A 67 -14.73 -17.51 -3.41
C LEU A 67 -16.24 -17.72 -3.40
N GLY A 68 -16.95 -17.13 -4.37
CA GLY A 68 -18.41 -17.04 -4.36
C GLY A 68 -18.92 -16.02 -3.34
N TRP A 69 -20.22 -15.70 -3.44
CA TRP A 69 -20.84 -14.64 -2.64
C TRP A 69 -20.81 -14.90 -1.13
N GLY A 70 -21.18 -16.11 -0.69
CA GLY A 70 -21.24 -16.44 0.74
C GLY A 70 -19.88 -16.30 1.44
N PRO A 71 -18.88 -17.14 1.09
CA PRO A 71 -17.55 -17.06 1.68
C PRO A 71 -16.87 -15.71 1.44
N GLY A 72 -17.06 -15.11 0.25
CA GLY A 72 -16.49 -13.81 -0.09
C GLY A 72 -16.99 -12.69 0.82
N VAL A 73 -18.31 -12.55 1.00
CA VAL A 73 -18.90 -11.53 1.89
C VAL A 73 -18.47 -11.75 3.34
N VAL A 74 -18.44 -13.00 3.82
CA VAL A 74 -17.98 -13.32 5.18
C VAL A 74 -16.54 -12.86 5.39
N ILE A 75 -15.64 -13.16 4.46
CA ILE A 75 -14.23 -12.73 4.56
C ILE A 75 -14.10 -11.21 4.51
N LEU A 76 -14.89 -10.52 3.68
CA LEU A 76 -14.89 -9.05 3.63
C LEU A 76 -15.34 -8.42 4.94
N ILE A 77 -16.40 -8.94 5.56
CA ILE A 77 -16.89 -8.45 6.86
C ILE A 77 -15.84 -8.71 7.95
N LEU A 78 -15.25 -9.90 7.99
CA LEU A 78 -14.19 -10.22 8.95
C LEU A 78 -12.97 -9.31 8.77
N SER A 79 -12.53 -9.10 7.54
CA SER A 79 -11.43 -8.19 7.21
C SER A 79 -11.72 -6.75 7.65
N TRP A 80 -12.94 -6.28 7.42
CA TRP A 80 -13.40 -4.96 7.85
C TRP A 80 -13.40 -4.82 9.37
N LEU A 81 -13.90 -5.82 10.11
CA LEU A 81 -13.89 -5.81 11.58
C LEU A 81 -12.46 -5.77 12.14
N ILE A 82 -11.53 -6.53 11.57
CA ILE A 82 -10.12 -6.51 11.99
C ILE A 82 -9.47 -5.15 11.67
N THR A 83 -9.76 -4.59 10.49
CA THR A 83 -9.24 -3.28 10.10
C THR A 83 -9.76 -2.17 11.03
N LEU A 84 -11.05 -2.20 11.38
CA LEU A 84 -11.61 -1.26 12.35
C LEU A 84 -10.98 -1.43 13.74
N TYR A 85 -10.79 -2.67 14.18
CA TYR A 85 -10.17 -2.96 15.48
C TYR A 85 -8.74 -2.40 15.55
N THR A 86 -7.93 -2.68 14.53
CA THR A 86 -6.53 -2.22 14.48
C THR A 86 -6.41 -0.71 14.29
N LEU A 87 -7.31 -0.09 13.52
CA LEU A 87 -7.41 1.38 13.43
C LEU A 87 -7.74 2.00 14.79
N TRP A 88 -8.68 1.43 15.53
CA TRP A 88 -9.00 1.91 16.87
C TRP A 88 -7.79 1.81 17.81
N GLN A 89 -7.05 0.70 17.78
CA GLN A 89 -5.81 0.55 18.55
C GLN A 89 -4.77 1.62 18.19
N MET A 90 -4.61 1.92 16.90
CA MET A 90 -3.70 2.95 16.42
C MET A 90 -4.09 4.35 16.92
N VAL A 91 -5.39 4.68 16.90
CA VAL A 91 -5.89 5.97 17.41
C VAL A 91 -5.63 6.11 18.92
N GLU A 92 -5.86 5.05 19.69
CA GLU A 92 -5.62 5.08 21.14
C GLU A 92 -4.11 5.19 21.47
N MET A 93 -3.28 4.43 20.75
CA MET A 93 -1.83 4.45 20.92
C MET A 93 -1.19 5.78 20.50
N HIS A 94 -1.83 6.51 19.59
CA HIS A 94 -1.33 7.77 19.06
C HIS A 94 -1.25 8.90 20.10
N GLU A 95 -2.10 8.88 21.14
CA GLU A 95 -2.07 9.84 22.27
C GLU A 95 -1.92 9.14 23.63
N MET A 96 -1.31 7.95 23.69
CA MET A 96 -1.20 7.15 24.92
C MET A 96 -0.42 7.82 26.07
N VAL A 97 0.44 8.79 25.76
CA VAL A 97 1.19 9.58 26.77
C VAL A 97 0.59 10.98 26.84
N PRO A 98 0.10 11.45 28.02
CA PRO A 98 -0.42 12.80 28.16
C PRO A 98 0.58 13.85 27.68
N GLY A 99 0.16 14.68 26.72
CA GLY A 99 0.98 15.78 26.18
C GLY A 99 1.97 15.38 25.08
N LYS A 100 2.09 14.09 24.72
CA LYS A 100 2.90 13.64 23.58
C LYS A 100 2.03 12.86 22.58
N ARG A 101 2.05 13.32 21.33
CA ARG A 101 1.38 12.70 20.20
C ARG A 101 2.41 11.97 19.34
N PHE A 102 2.13 10.73 18.98
CA PHE A 102 3.01 9.90 18.15
C PHE A 102 2.57 9.99 16.69
N ASP A 103 2.98 11.05 15.99
CA ASP A 103 2.53 11.32 14.62
C ASP A 103 3.07 10.33 13.59
N ARG A 104 4.18 9.65 13.90
CA ARG A 104 4.83 8.72 12.98
C ARG A 104 4.75 7.30 13.50
N TYR A 105 4.50 6.38 12.56
CA TYR A 105 4.41 4.96 12.86
C TYR A 105 5.71 4.41 13.46
N HIS A 106 6.88 4.87 13.00
CA HIS A 106 8.16 4.47 13.58
C HIS A 106 8.38 5.03 14.99
N GLU A 107 7.89 6.22 15.33
CA GLU A 107 8.00 6.79 16.70
C GLU A 107 7.18 5.95 17.68
N LEU A 108 6.00 5.51 17.25
CA LEU A 108 5.18 4.58 17.99
C LEU A 108 5.90 3.24 18.21
N GLY A 109 6.52 2.70 17.17
CA GLY A 109 7.35 1.50 17.26
C GLY A 109 8.55 1.66 18.22
N GLN A 110 9.22 2.80 18.18
CA GLN A 110 10.32 3.13 19.09
C GLN A 110 9.86 3.22 20.55
N HIS A 111 8.66 3.75 20.79
CA HIS A 111 8.08 3.75 22.13
C HIS A 111 7.71 2.35 22.61
N ALA A 112 7.10 1.54 21.74
CA ALA A 112 6.64 0.19 22.08
C ALA A 112 7.79 -0.83 22.27
N PHE A 113 8.83 -0.76 21.43
CA PHE A 113 9.91 -1.76 21.37
C PHE A 113 11.30 -1.23 21.78
N GLY A 114 11.44 0.08 22.01
CA GLY A 114 12.70 0.75 22.30
C GLY A 114 13.30 1.46 21.07
N GLU A 115 14.14 2.47 21.29
CA GLU A 115 14.61 3.41 20.25
C GLU A 115 15.24 2.76 19.01
N LYS A 116 16.08 1.73 19.20
CA LYS A 116 16.75 1.04 18.10
C LYS A 116 15.89 -0.07 17.52
N LEU A 117 15.34 -0.92 18.38
CA LEU A 117 14.58 -2.09 17.97
C LEU A 117 13.29 -1.71 17.25
N GLY A 118 12.59 -0.66 17.71
CA GLY A 118 11.40 -0.13 17.05
C GLY A 118 11.68 0.34 15.63
N LEU A 119 12.81 1.02 15.39
CA LEU A 119 13.21 1.42 14.04
C LEU A 119 13.50 0.21 13.16
N TYR A 120 14.28 -0.76 13.64
CA TYR A 120 14.65 -1.95 12.85
C TYR A 120 13.47 -2.85 12.51
N ILE A 121 12.40 -2.84 13.31
CA ILE A 121 11.18 -3.61 13.02
C ILE A 121 10.30 -2.81 12.06
N VAL A 122 10.00 -1.55 12.39
CA VAL A 122 8.96 -0.78 11.69
C VAL A 122 9.41 -0.22 10.36
N VAL A 123 10.63 0.36 10.29
CA VAL A 123 11.08 1.09 9.09
C VAL A 123 11.25 0.17 7.87
N PRO A 124 11.92 -1.01 7.97
CA PRO A 124 12.05 -1.89 6.81
C PRO A 124 10.69 -2.36 6.28
N GLN A 125 9.77 -2.70 7.17
CA GLN A 125 8.42 -3.11 6.80
C GLN A 125 7.66 -1.98 6.12
N GLN A 126 7.75 -0.75 6.64
CA GLN A 126 7.11 0.42 6.05
C GLN A 126 7.67 0.75 4.65
N LEU A 127 8.98 0.63 4.45
CA LEU A 127 9.62 0.81 3.14
C LEU A 127 9.21 -0.28 2.14
N ILE A 128 9.12 -1.54 2.57
CA ILE A 128 8.67 -2.64 1.71
C ILE A 128 7.22 -2.41 1.27
N VAL A 129 6.34 -1.94 2.18
CA VAL A 129 4.96 -1.57 1.83
C VAL A 129 4.95 -0.44 0.81
N GLU A 130 5.65 0.67 1.08
CA GLU A 130 5.63 1.84 0.20
C GLU A 130 6.12 1.50 -1.22
N ILE A 131 7.27 0.82 -1.32
CA ILE A 131 7.84 0.41 -2.61
C ILE A 131 6.88 -0.56 -3.33
N GLY A 132 6.30 -1.52 -2.61
CA GLY A 132 5.34 -2.46 -3.16
C GLY A 132 4.08 -1.78 -3.68
N VAL A 133 3.57 -0.80 -2.93
CA VAL A 133 2.43 0.05 -3.29
C VAL A 133 2.74 0.83 -4.55
N ASP A 134 3.85 1.55 -4.60
CA ASP A 134 4.25 2.35 -5.76
C ASP A 134 4.31 1.49 -7.03
N ILE A 135 4.93 0.31 -6.96
CA ILE A 135 5.00 -0.61 -8.10
C ILE A 135 3.58 -1.04 -8.53
N VAL A 136 2.74 -1.45 -7.57
CA VAL A 136 1.38 -1.91 -7.86
C VAL A 136 0.53 -0.79 -8.46
N TYR A 137 0.62 0.44 -7.94
CA TYR A 137 -0.12 1.59 -8.46
C TYR A 137 0.39 2.02 -9.85
N MET A 138 1.70 2.05 -10.08
CA MET A 138 2.27 2.39 -11.40
C MET A 138 1.85 1.39 -12.47
N VAL A 139 1.89 0.09 -12.17
CA VAL A 139 1.45 -0.96 -13.09
C VAL A 139 -0.06 -0.88 -13.34
N THR A 140 -0.87 -0.68 -12.29
CA THR A 140 -2.33 -0.54 -12.42
C THR A 140 -2.70 0.69 -13.24
N GLY A 141 -2.06 1.83 -12.94
CA GLY A 141 -2.24 3.08 -13.67
C GLY A 141 -1.89 2.93 -15.13
N GLY A 142 -0.75 2.31 -15.44
CA GLY A 142 -0.34 2.00 -16.82
C GLY A 142 -1.35 1.13 -17.58
N LYS A 143 -1.89 0.08 -16.94
CA LYS A 143 -2.93 -0.77 -17.56
C LYS A 143 -4.27 -0.06 -17.76
N SER A 144 -4.68 0.75 -16.79
CA SER A 144 -5.88 1.57 -16.90
C SER A 144 -5.72 2.60 -18.01
N LEU A 145 -4.59 3.30 -18.10
CA LEU A 145 -4.26 4.23 -19.18
C LEU A 145 -4.20 3.53 -20.53
N GLN A 146 -3.62 2.33 -20.61
CA GLN A 146 -3.65 1.52 -21.82
C GLN A 146 -5.09 1.20 -22.26
N LYS A 147 -5.96 0.78 -21.34
CA LYS A 147 -7.37 0.51 -21.65
C LYS A 147 -8.12 1.77 -22.08
N VAL A 148 -7.91 2.88 -21.37
CA VAL A 148 -8.50 4.19 -21.71
C VAL A 148 -8.00 4.67 -23.08
N HIS A 149 -6.71 4.49 -23.36
CA HIS A 149 -6.10 4.76 -24.67
C HIS A 149 -6.74 3.94 -25.78
N TYR A 150 -6.90 2.63 -25.57
CA TYR A 150 -7.62 1.78 -26.53
C TYR A 150 -9.08 2.19 -26.73
N LEU A 151 -9.78 2.62 -25.67
CA LEU A 151 -11.21 2.92 -25.71
C LEU A 151 -11.53 4.33 -26.23
N LEU A 152 -10.74 5.33 -25.84
CA LEU A 152 -11.00 6.75 -26.13
C LEU A 152 -10.12 7.30 -27.25
N TYR A 153 -8.88 6.85 -27.34
CA TYR A 153 -7.88 7.45 -28.23
C TYR A 153 -7.56 6.60 -29.46
N ALA A 154 -7.78 5.28 -29.46
CA ALA A 154 -7.47 4.45 -30.62
C ALA A 154 -8.21 4.91 -31.89
N MET A 155 -9.48 5.30 -31.78
CA MET A 155 -10.25 5.82 -32.92
C MET A 155 -9.69 7.15 -33.47
N PRO A 156 -9.50 8.21 -32.65
CA PRO A 156 -8.82 9.44 -33.09
C PRO A 156 -7.37 9.24 -33.56
N VAL A 157 -6.62 8.33 -32.93
CA VAL A 157 -5.22 8.03 -33.29
C VAL A 157 -5.15 7.26 -34.60
N PHE A 158 -6.07 6.33 -34.85
CA PHE A 158 -6.20 5.69 -36.16
C PHE A 158 -6.52 6.72 -37.23
N ASP A 159 -7.45 7.65 -36.95
CA ASP A 159 -7.80 8.73 -37.87
C ASP A 159 -6.61 9.68 -38.12
N MET A 160 -5.83 10.03 -37.08
CA MET A 160 -4.63 10.86 -37.18
C MET A 160 -3.51 10.17 -37.97
N ILE A 161 -3.20 8.90 -37.67
CA ILE A 161 -2.14 8.16 -38.37
C ILE A 161 -2.54 7.95 -39.84
N GLU A 162 -3.79 7.58 -40.12
CA GLU A 162 -4.32 7.47 -41.49
C GLU A 162 -4.26 8.81 -42.22
N THR A 163 -4.62 9.91 -41.56
CA THR A 163 -4.54 11.27 -42.11
C THR A 163 -3.10 11.65 -42.44
N VAL A 164 -2.13 11.41 -41.55
CA VAL A 164 -0.72 11.70 -41.81
C VAL A 164 -0.18 10.84 -42.97
N LEU A 165 -0.49 9.55 -43.00
CA LEU A 165 -0.06 8.65 -44.07
C LEU A 165 -0.60 9.08 -45.44
N VAL A 166 -1.85 9.50 -45.52
CA VAL A 166 -2.49 9.91 -46.79
C VAL A 166 -2.10 11.33 -47.19
N THR A 167 -2.11 12.29 -46.25
CA THR A 167 -1.93 13.72 -46.57
C THR A 167 -0.46 14.15 -46.61
N LYS A 168 0.39 13.63 -45.70
CA LYS A 168 1.79 14.05 -45.58
C LYS A 168 2.75 13.07 -46.25
N LEU A 169 2.47 11.77 -46.19
CA LEU A 169 3.32 10.73 -46.79
C LEU A 169 2.79 10.23 -48.15
N HIS A 170 1.71 10.81 -48.66
CA HIS A 170 1.13 10.58 -50.00
C HIS A 170 0.80 9.12 -50.32
N PHE A 171 0.50 8.31 -49.29
CA PHE A 171 -0.04 6.97 -49.52
C PHE A 171 -1.47 7.03 -50.07
N LYS A 172 -1.82 6.10 -50.96
CA LYS A 172 -3.17 6.02 -51.51
C LYS A 172 -4.16 5.58 -50.41
N PRO A 173 -5.26 6.31 -50.19
CA PRO A 173 -6.28 5.95 -49.20
C PRO A 173 -6.99 4.67 -49.66
N THR A 174 -6.55 3.54 -49.11
CA THR A 174 -7.05 2.21 -49.46
C THR A 174 -7.46 1.48 -48.19
N THR A 175 -8.41 0.55 -48.30
CA THR A 175 -8.83 -0.32 -47.19
C THR A 175 -7.68 -1.14 -46.66
N LEU A 176 -6.72 -1.51 -47.51
CA LEU A 176 -5.50 -2.20 -47.15
C LEU A 176 -4.59 -1.34 -46.26
N LEU A 177 -4.40 -0.07 -46.57
CA LEU A 177 -3.61 0.86 -45.74
C LEU A 177 -4.22 0.98 -44.35
N ARG A 178 -5.55 1.14 -44.24
CA ARG A 178 -6.26 1.17 -42.96
C ARG A 178 -6.06 -0.11 -42.17
N PHE A 179 -6.23 -1.25 -42.84
CA PHE A 179 -6.06 -2.55 -42.22
C PHE A 179 -4.63 -2.74 -41.69
N VAL A 180 -3.61 -2.46 -42.50
CA VAL A 180 -2.20 -2.59 -42.12
C VAL A 180 -1.85 -1.66 -40.95
N THR A 181 -2.24 -0.39 -41.03
CA THR A 181 -1.89 0.62 -40.03
C THR A 181 -2.51 0.31 -38.66
N ARG A 182 -3.79 -0.11 -38.65
CA ARG A 182 -4.50 -0.48 -37.42
C ARG A 182 -3.92 -1.75 -36.80
N ASN A 183 -3.64 -2.76 -37.61
CA ASN A 183 -3.06 -4.01 -37.11
C ASN A 183 -1.62 -3.82 -36.60
N LEU A 184 -0.79 -3.01 -37.26
CA LEU A 184 0.57 -2.69 -36.79
C LEU A 184 0.57 -1.95 -35.45
N TYR A 185 -0.32 -0.97 -35.30
CA TYR A 185 -0.48 -0.23 -34.06
C TYR A 185 -1.00 -1.11 -32.91
N VAL A 186 -2.00 -1.95 -33.19
CA VAL A 186 -2.52 -2.93 -32.22
C VAL A 186 -1.42 -3.92 -31.84
N ALA A 187 -0.62 -4.40 -32.80
CA ALA A 187 0.51 -5.29 -32.54
C ALA A 187 1.57 -4.64 -31.64
N PHE A 188 1.92 -3.37 -31.88
CA PHE A 188 2.88 -2.62 -31.05
C PHE A 188 2.38 -2.42 -29.62
N THR A 189 1.13 -1.98 -29.46
CA THR A 189 0.54 -1.76 -28.14
C THR A 189 0.31 -3.08 -27.38
N MET A 190 0.00 -4.16 -28.10
CA MET A 190 -0.08 -5.53 -27.57
C MET A 190 1.30 -6.06 -27.14
N PHE A 191 2.37 -5.79 -27.89
CA PHE A 191 3.76 -6.09 -27.51
C PHE A 191 4.12 -5.43 -26.17
N VAL A 192 3.78 -4.15 -25.99
CA VAL A 192 4.00 -3.42 -24.73
C VAL A 192 3.13 -3.99 -23.60
N ALA A 193 1.86 -4.34 -23.87
CA ALA A 193 0.95 -4.96 -22.90
C ALA A 193 1.47 -6.30 -22.37
N ILE A 194 1.93 -7.14 -23.31
CA ILE A 194 2.41 -8.49 -23.06
C ILE A 194 3.72 -8.44 -22.28
N SER A 195 4.53 -7.38 -22.40
CA SER A 195 5.78 -7.21 -21.64
C SER A 195 5.59 -7.09 -20.12
N PHE A 196 4.36 -6.89 -19.61
CA PHE A 196 4.04 -6.85 -18.17
C PHE A 196 2.90 -7.83 -17.77
N PRO A 197 3.09 -9.17 -17.90
CA PRO A 197 2.17 -10.16 -17.37
C PRO A 197 2.36 -10.27 -15.85
N PHE A 198 1.51 -11.01 -15.13
CA PHE A 198 1.67 -11.34 -13.70
C PHE A 198 1.18 -10.32 -12.63
N PHE A 199 0.35 -9.34 -13.00
CA PHE A 199 -0.17 -8.31 -12.07
C PHE A 199 -0.93 -8.86 -10.84
N GLY A 200 -1.84 -9.82 -11.04
CA GLY A 200 -2.61 -10.39 -9.93
C GLY A 200 -1.73 -11.15 -8.92
N GLY A 201 -0.66 -11.80 -9.42
CA GLY A 201 0.35 -12.42 -8.59
C GLY A 201 1.18 -11.39 -7.82
N LEU A 202 1.60 -10.31 -8.48
CA LEU A 202 2.37 -9.24 -7.85
C LEU A 202 1.57 -8.54 -6.72
N LEU A 203 0.29 -8.26 -6.97
CA LEU A 203 -0.62 -7.64 -6.00
C LEU A 203 -0.88 -8.54 -4.79
N GLY A 204 -1.08 -9.85 -5.02
CA GLY A 204 -1.21 -10.83 -3.94
C GLY A 204 0.08 -11.05 -3.14
N PHE A 205 1.24 -10.97 -3.80
CA PHE A 205 2.55 -11.12 -3.17
C PHE A 205 2.84 -9.95 -2.21
N PHE A 206 2.79 -8.71 -2.70
CA PHE A 206 3.02 -7.53 -1.87
C PHE A 206 1.90 -7.31 -0.84
N GLY A 207 0.65 -7.62 -1.20
CA GLY A 207 -0.49 -7.59 -0.28
C GLY A 207 -0.34 -8.53 0.92
N GLY A 208 0.16 -9.75 0.69
CA GLY A 208 0.45 -10.68 1.78
C GLY A 208 1.68 -10.31 2.58
N PHE A 209 2.81 -10.17 1.90
CA PHE A 209 4.12 -10.04 2.54
C PHE A 209 4.30 -8.69 3.25
N ALA A 210 3.82 -7.60 2.66
CA ALA A 210 4.10 -6.25 3.14
C ALA A 210 2.95 -5.70 4.00
N PHE A 211 1.71 -5.80 3.49
CA PHE A 211 0.55 -5.17 4.12
C PHE A 211 -0.03 -5.94 5.31
N ALA A 212 -0.04 -7.28 5.25
CA ALA A 212 -0.58 -8.07 6.37
C ALA A 212 0.16 -7.77 7.69
N PRO A 213 1.50 -7.62 7.69
CA PRO A 213 2.23 -7.12 8.85
C PRO A 213 1.79 -5.75 9.38
N THR A 214 1.73 -4.72 8.53
CA THR A 214 1.45 -3.34 8.97
C THR A 214 0.03 -3.17 9.48
N THR A 215 -0.91 -3.93 8.90
CA THR A 215 -2.33 -3.72 9.14
C THR A 215 -2.89 -4.71 10.16
N TYR A 216 -2.52 -5.98 10.12
CA TYR A 216 -3.20 -7.02 10.91
C TYR A 216 -2.49 -7.36 12.22
N PHE A 217 -1.15 -7.39 12.25
CA PHE A 217 -0.45 -7.89 13.43
C PHE A 217 0.46 -6.88 14.13
N LEU A 218 1.12 -5.96 13.43
CA LEU A 218 2.05 -5.03 14.08
C LEU A 218 1.35 -4.09 15.08
N PRO A 219 0.17 -3.50 14.78
CA PRO A 219 -0.63 -2.77 15.77
C PRO A 219 -0.98 -3.61 17.00
N CYS A 220 -1.33 -4.89 16.79
CA CYS A 220 -1.68 -5.81 17.88
C CYS A 220 -0.48 -6.15 18.77
N ILE A 221 0.71 -6.34 18.20
CA ILE A 221 1.94 -6.58 18.97
C ILE A 221 2.31 -5.32 19.76
N MET A 222 2.24 -4.13 19.14
CA MET A 222 2.48 -2.86 19.84
C MET A 222 1.49 -2.67 21.01
N TRP A 223 0.21 -2.96 20.79
CA TRP A 223 -0.81 -2.90 21.83
C TRP A 223 -0.50 -3.82 23.01
N LEU A 224 -0.10 -5.06 22.74
CA LEU A 224 0.29 -6.02 23.79
C LEU A 224 1.56 -5.57 24.54
N ALA A 225 2.51 -4.95 23.85
CA ALA A 225 3.74 -4.43 24.45
C ALA A 225 3.51 -3.21 25.35
N VAL A 226 2.66 -2.28 24.90
CA VAL A 226 2.35 -1.01 25.58
C VAL A 226 1.36 -1.21 26.73
N TYR A 227 0.15 -1.71 26.44
CA TYR A 227 -0.94 -1.73 27.41
C TYR A 227 -0.96 -2.97 28.30
N LYS A 228 -0.22 -4.03 27.92
CA LYS A 228 -0.11 -5.30 28.67
C LYS A 228 -1.44 -5.79 29.25
N PRO A 229 -2.47 -6.03 28.41
CA PRO A 229 -3.80 -6.42 28.87
C PRO A 229 -3.74 -7.73 29.67
N LYS A 230 -4.65 -7.90 30.64
CA LYS A 230 -4.73 -9.12 31.45
C LYS A 230 -4.80 -10.36 30.55
N LYS A 231 -3.98 -11.36 30.87
CA LYS A 231 -3.99 -12.66 30.17
C LYS A 231 -5.41 -13.23 30.20
N PHE A 232 -5.87 -13.77 29.06
CA PHE A 232 -7.23 -14.27 28.84
C PHE A 232 -8.37 -13.22 28.84
N SER A 233 -8.05 -11.92 28.79
CA SER A 233 -9.04 -10.89 28.46
C SER A 233 -9.51 -11.01 26.99
N LEU A 234 -10.70 -10.50 26.69
CA LEU A 234 -11.20 -10.37 25.32
C LEU A 234 -10.20 -9.63 24.41
N SER A 235 -9.58 -8.56 24.91
CA SER A 235 -8.53 -7.83 24.18
C SER A 235 -7.32 -8.73 23.92
N TRP A 236 -6.92 -9.55 24.89
CA TRP A 236 -5.79 -10.47 24.74
C TRP A 236 -6.05 -11.52 23.65
N PHE A 237 -7.23 -12.15 23.65
CA PHE A 237 -7.61 -13.11 22.60
C PHE A 237 -7.74 -12.47 21.22
N ALA A 238 -8.40 -11.31 21.12
CA ALA A 238 -8.58 -10.60 19.85
C ALA A 238 -7.24 -10.25 19.20
N ASN A 239 -6.28 -9.76 19.98
CA ASN A 239 -4.93 -9.45 19.50
C ASN A 239 -4.20 -10.69 18.99
N TRP A 240 -4.24 -11.81 19.72
CA TRP A 240 -3.60 -13.05 19.28
C TRP A 240 -4.24 -13.66 18.03
N ILE A 241 -5.56 -13.59 17.89
CA ILE A 241 -6.26 -14.02 16.67
C ILE A 241 -5.80 -13.18 15.47
N CYS A 242 -5.74 -11.85 15.61
CA CYS A 242 -5.27 -10.97 14.54
C CYS A 242 -3.81 -11.25 14.17
N ILE A 243 -2.95 -11.52 15.16
CA ILE A 243 -1.55 -11.90 14.94
C ILE A 243 -1.45 -13.21 14.15
N ILE A 244 -2.16 -14.26 14.56
CA ILE A 244 -2.12 -15.56 13.89
C ILE A 244 -2.66 -15.44 12.46
N LEU A 245 -3.81 -14.78 12.27
CA LEU A 245 -4.38 -14.56 10.94
C LEU A 245 -3.44 -13.74 10.05
N GLY A 246 -2.86 -12.65 10.57
CA GLY A 246 -1.90 -11.83 9.85
C GLY A 246 -0.64 -12.60 9.43
N LEU A 247 -0.09 -13.44 10.31
CA LEU A 247 1.05 -14.30 9.98
C LEU A 247 0.70 -15.37 8.94
N LEU A 248 -0.49 -15.97 9.03
CA LEU A 248 -0.97 -16.91 8.02
C LEU A 248 -1.11 -16.22 6.65
N LEU A 249 -1.67 -15.00 6.61
CA LEU A 249 -1.76 -14.22 5.37
C LEU A 249 -0.38 -13.86 4.81
N MET A 250 0.56 -13.45 5.67
CA MET A 250 1.93 -13.12 5.29
C MET A 250 2.68 -14.30 4.67
N ILE A 251 2.36 -15.54 5.04
CA ILE A 251 3.01 -16.75 4.50
C ILE A 251 2.24 -17.28 3.29
N LEU A 252 0.93 -17.50 3.44
CA LEU A 252 0.11 -18.18 2.44
C LEU A 252 -0.12 -17.34 1.18
N ALA A 253 -0.32 -16.02 1.32
CA ALA A 253 -0.62 -15.17 0.17
C ALA A 253 0.60 -15.01 -0.77
N PRO A 254 1.85 -14.81 -0.29
CA PRO A 254 3.03 -14.84 -1.15
C PRO A 254 3.27 -16.19 -1.81
N ILE A 255 3.03 -17.31 -1.12
CA ILE A 255 3.14 -18.65 -1.73
C ILE A 255 2.11 -18.81 -2.86
N GLY A 256 0.86 -18.44 -2.63
CA GLY A 256 -0.20 -18.51 -3.64
C GLY A 256 0.09 -17.59 -4.82
N ALA A 257 0.57 -16.38 -4.55
CA ALA A 257 1.00 -15.42 -5.54
C ALA A 257 2.17 -15.94 -6.39
N LEU A 258 3.25 -16.42 -5.76
CA LEU A 258 4.40 -16.99 -6.45
C LEU A 258 4.00 -18.21 -7.27
N ARG A 259 3.15 -19.10 -6.75
CA ARG A 259 2.59 -20.21 -7.52
C ARG A 259 1.84 -19.71 -8.76
N SER A 260 1.00 -18.69 -8.61
CA SER A 260 0.26 -18.09 -9.72
C SER A 260 1.19 -17.47 -10.77
N ILE A 261 2.23 -16.75 -10.33
CA ILE A 261 3.28 -16.20 -11.20
C ILE A 261 4.00 -17.33 -11.93
N ILE A 262 4.42 -18.39 -11.23
CA ILE A 262 5.15 -19.52 -11.83
C ILE A 262 4.29 -20.26 -12.85
N LEU A 263 3.01 -20.53 -12.53
CA LEU A 263 2.10 -21.19 -13.47
C LEU A 263 1.86 -20.32 -14.70
N GLN A 264 1.59 -19.02 -14.50
CA GLN A 264 1.45 -18.09 -15.60
C GLN A 264 2.75 -17.99 -16.42
N ALA A 265 3.92 -17.98 -15.77
CA ALA A 265 5.22 -17.86 -16.42
C ALA A 265 5.63 -19.13 -17.20
N LYS A 266 5.18 -20.32 -16.77
CA LYS A 266 5.45 -21.59 -17.45
C LYS A 266 4.77 -21.69 -18.80
N ASP A 267 3.53 -21.21 -18.87
CA ASP A 267 2.75 -21.17 -20.11
C ASP A 267 2.97 -19.87 -20.89
N TYR A 268 3.67 -18.90 -20.29
CA TYR A 268 4.02 -17.64 -20.91
C TYR A 268 5.21 -17.83 -21.85
N LYS A 269 4.91 -17.92 -23.14
CA LYS A 269 5.90 -17.77 -24.19
C LYS A 269 5.97 -16.31 -24.61
N PHE A 270 7.17 -15.74 -24.56
CA PHE A 270 7.43 -14.44 -25.17
C PHE A 270 7.23 -14.59 -26.69
N TYR A 271 6.18 -13.98 -27.23
CA TYR A 271 5.87 -13.96 -28.67
C TYR A 271 5.63 -15.33 -29.32
N SER A 272 4.87 -16.24 -28.68
CA SER A 272 4.31 -17.43 -29.35
C SER A 272 2.83 -17.60 -29.05
#